data_AF-A0A2V7U3A8-F1
#
_entry.id   AF-A0A2V7U3A8-F1
#
_cell.length_a   1.000
_cell.length_b   1.000
_cell.length_c   1.000
_cell.angle_alpha   90.00
_cell.angle_beta   90.00
_cell.angle_gamma   90.00
#
_symmetry.space_group_name_H-M   'P 1'
#
loop_
_entity.id
_entity.type
_entity.pdbx_description
1 polymer ?
#
loop_
_entity_poly.entity_id
_entity_poly.type
_entity_poly.pdbx_seq_one_letter_code
_entity_poly.pdbx_strand_id
1 'polypeptide(L)'
;MEGLDPSGAVTAVATPPEGSRAERRSSGLLRVPFIRRCSLSYDDGRTSSAFIVNINVLGAYVARDDVPQAAPPTKGGRRRGKTPAPDGAAVVPAPGEPMPELGQLVHCRFQLPEQACDVAVDGIVSWLNPRQQHPVHSLPPGFGVRFQGLSPDAHDCIQELVEQYLARHPGAR
;
A
#
# COMPACT_ATOMS: atom_id res chain seq x y z
N MET A 1 15.88 -32.36 -64.21
CA MET A 1 16.37 -32.60 -62.85
C MET A 1 16.78 -31.23 -62.32
N GLU A 2 16.39 -30.90 -61.08
CA GLU A 2 16.46 -29.57 -60.41
C GLU A 2 15.36 -28.58 -60.86
N GLY A 3 14.57 -27.91 -60.01
CA GLY A 3 14.45 -27.88 -58.54
C GLY A 3 13.53 -26.72 -58.08
N LEU A 4 12.70 -27.01 -57.07
CA LEU A 4 12.10 -26.17 -56.00
C LEU A 4 11.26 -24.89 -56.30
N ASP A 5 9.95 -25.03 -56.05
CA ASP A 5 9.06 -24.36 -55.06
C ASP A 5 9.15 -22.85 -54.68
N PRO A 6 8.01 -22.26 -54.20
CA PRO A 6 7.65 -20.85 -54.31
C PRO A 6 7.99 -20.01 -53.07
N SER A 7 8.04 -18.67 -53.21
CA SER A 7 8.19 -17.78 -52.05
C SER A 7 7.34 -16.51 -52.15
N GLY A 8 6.33 -16.44 -51.28
CA GLY A 8 6.22 -15.38 -50.29
C GLY A 8 5.56 -14.06 -50.70
N ALA A 9 4.23 -14.00 -50.59
CA ALA A 9 3.52 -12.74 -50.39
C ALA A 9 3.79 -12.23 -48.97
N VAL A 10 4.49 -11.10 -48.86
CA VAL A 10 4.72 -10.40 -47.59
C VAL A 10 3.55 -9.48 -47.26
N THR A 11 2.73 -9.90 -46.30
CA THR A 11 1.74 -9.05 -45.63
C THR A 11 2.46 -8.06 -44.74
N ALA A 12 2.31 -6.76 -45.01
CA ALA A 12 2.79 -5.69 -44.14
C ALA A 12 2.07 -5.76 -42.79
N VAL A 13 2.82 -6.07 -41.73
CA VAL A 13 2.35 -5.94 -40.35
C VAL A 13 2.39 -4.46 -39.98
N ALA A 14 1.22 -3.88 -39.71
CA ALA A 14 1.10 -2.54 -39.17
C ALA A 14 1.79 -2.49 -37.79
N THR A 15 2.85 -1.69 -37.69
CA THR A 15 3.52 -1.36 -36.44
C THR A 15 2.54 -0.63 -35.51
N PRO A 16 2.33 -1.06 -34.26
CA PRO A 16 1.54 -0.29 -33.31
C PRO A 16 2.25 1.05 -33.01
N PRO A 17 1.51 2.14 -32.71
CA PRO A 17 2.15 3.43 -32.43
C PRO A 17 3.07 3.31 -31.21
N GLU A 18 4.35 3.64 -31.40
CA GLU A 18 5.36 3.77 -30.35
C GLU A 18 5.04 4.98 -29.46
N GLY A 19 4.05 4.83 -28.58
CA GLY A 19 4.05 5.55 -27.33
C GLY A 19 5.24 5.03 -26.52
N SER A 20 6.29 5.87 -26.39
CA SER A 20 7.55 5.45 -25.80
C SER A 20 7.32 4.79 -24.43
N ARG A 21 8.05 3.70 -24.17
CA ARG A 21 8.04 2.99 -22.88
C ARG A 21 8.39 3.93 -21.69
N ALA A 22 8.99 5.08 -21.98
CA ALA A 22 9.29 6.16 -21.04
C ALA A 22 8.06 7.02 -20.71
N GLU A 23 7.25 7.41 -21.69
CA GLU A 23 6.08 8.28 -21.50
C GLU A 23 4.96 7.60 -20.70
N ARG A 24 4.83 6.27 -20.81
CA ARG A 24 3.93 5.47 -19.96
C ARG A 24 4.38 5.40 -18.49
N ARG A 25 5.64 5.73 -18.17
CA ARG A 25 6.20 5.64 -16.79
C ARG A 25 6.05 6.93 -15.99
N SER A 26 5.71 8.06 -16.60
CA SER A 26 6.09 9.36 -16.05
C SER A 26 5.00 10.16 -15.33
N SER A 27 3.75 9.71 -15.25
CA SER A 27 2.74 10.42 -14.44
C SER A 27 2.01 9.56 -13.40
N GLY A 28 1.60 8.33 -13.73
CA GLY A 28 0.82 7.48 -12.81
C GLY A 28 1.58 6.35 -12.10
N LEU A 29 2.79 6.02 -12.54
CA LEU A 29 3.56 4.89 -11.98
C LEU A 29 4.49 5.31 -10.83
N LEU A 30 4.92 6.57 -10.79
CA LEU A 30 5.79 7.06 -9.74
C LEU A 30 5.03 7.11 -8.40
N ARG A 31 5.56 6.44 -7.39
CA ARG A 31 5.02 6.48 -6.02
C ARG A 31 5.70 7.57 -5.25
N VAL A 32 4.92 8.36 -4.53
CA VAL A 32 5.44 9.39 -3.63
C VAL A 32 5.29 8.94 -2.19
N PRO A 33 6.23 9.29 -1.29
CA PRO A 33 6.06 9.10 0.14
C PRO A 33 4.78 9.79 0.62
N PHE A 34 3.97 9.06 1.38
CA PHE A 34 2.69 9.54 1.88
C PHE A 34 2.32 8.79 3.16
N ILE A 35 2.63 9.39 4.31
CA ILE A 35 2.38 8.77 5.62
C ILE A 35 1.09 9.34 6.21
N ARG A 36 0.00 8.55 6.15
CA ARG A 36 -1.31 8.93 6.71
C ARG A 36 -2.05 7.74 7.28
N ARG A 37 -2.77 7.97 8.38
CA ARG A 37 -3.69 6.97 8.94
C ARG A 37 -4.85 6.77 7.95
N CYS A 38 -5.23 5.53 7.74
CA CYS A 38 -6.40 5.15 6.96
C CYS A 38 -7.26 4.17 7.75
N SER A 39 -8.54 4.11 7.40
CA SER A 39 -9.44 3.05 7.83
C SER A 39 -9.68 2.10 6.68
N LEU A 40 -9.64 0.80 6.98
CA LEU A 40 -9.88 -0.28 6.04
C LEU A 40 -11.15 -1.03 6.44
N SER A 41 -11.95 -1.40 5.46
CA SER A 41 -13.06 -2.34 5.62
C SER A 41 -12.92 -3.45 4.59
N TYR A 42 -13.03 -4.69 5.02
CA TYR A 42 -12.83 -5.87 4.17
C TYR A 42 -14.18 -6.50 3.79
N ASP A 43 -14.18 -7.29 2.73
CA ASP A 43 -15.36 -8.04 2.25
C ASP A 43 -15.91 -9.06 3.27
N ASP A 44 -15.08 -9.56 4.18
CA ASP A 44 -15.49 -10.41 5.30
C ASP A 44 -16.05 -9.65 6.52
N GLY A 45 -16.26 -8.33 6.37
CA GLY A 45 -16.82 -7.45 7.40
C GLY A 45 -15.83 -7.01 8.47
N ARG A 46 -14.56 -7.45 8.41
CA ARG A 46 -13.52 -6.91 9.30
C ARG A 46 -13.29 -5.43 8.99
N THR A 47 -12.86 -4.70 10.00
CA THR A 47 -12.38 -3.32 9.85
C THR A 47 -11.09 -3.14 10.61
N SER A 48 -10.16 -2.37 10.08
CA SER A 48 -8.92 -2.04 10.77
C SER A 48 -8.44 -0.60 10.54
N SER A 49 -7.59 -0.11 11.44
CA SER A 49 -6.82 1.10 11.21
C SER A 49 -5.39 0.76 10.79
N ALA A 50 -4.88 1.50 9.82
CA ALA A 50 -3.55 1.27 9.25
C ALA A 50 -2.90 2.59 8.83
N PHE A 51 -1.69 2.53 8.29
CA PHE A 51 -1.00 3.68 7.72
C PHE A 51 -0.71 3.44 6.24
N ILE A 52 -1.12 4.35 5.37
CA ILE A 52 -0.53 4.44 4.04
C ILE A 52 0.91 4.97 4.24
N VAL A 53 1.88 4.42 3.52
CA VAL A 53 3.30 4.84 3.57
C VAL A 53 3.74 5.49 2.25
N ASN A 54 3.18 5.02 1.14
CA ASN A 54 3.36 5.61 -0.19
C ASN A 54 2.12 5.38 -1.04
N ILE A 55 1.92 6.25 -2.03
CA ILE A 55 0.75 6.24 -2.88
C ILE A 55 1.08 6.73 -4.30
N ASN A 56 0.28 6.27 -5.26
CA ASN A 56 0.08 6.86 -6.58
C ASN A 56 -1.37 6.61 -7.01
N VAL A 57 -1.75 7.08 -8.20
CA VAL A 57 -3.12 6.89 -8.75
C VAL A 57 -3.50 5.42 -8.96
N LEU A 58 -2.53 4.50 -9.02
CA LEU A 58 -2.77 3.06 -9.20
C LEU A 58 -2.95 2.30 -7.89
N GLY A 59 -2.48 2.84 -6.77
CA GLY A 59 -2.52 2.14 -5.50
C GLY A 59 -1.64 2.73 -4.40
N ALA A 60 -1.65 2.04 -3.27
CA ALA A 60 -0.94 2.43 -2.07
C ALA A 60 -0.18 1.26 -1.45
N TYR A 61 0.86 1.56 -0.69
CA TYR A 61 1.41 0.62 0.28
C TYR A 61 0.83 0.94 1.65
N VAL A 62 0.28 -0.08 2.31
CA VAL A 62 -0.36 0.04 3.61
C VAL A 62 0.43 -0.75 4.64
N ALA A 63 0.96 -0.05 5.63
CA ALA A 63 1.56 -0.59 6.84
C ALA A 63 0.48 -0.83 7.89
N ARG A 64 0.56 -1.96 8.57
CA ARG A 64 -0.36 -2.29 9.65
C ARG A 64 -0.05 -1.47 10.90
N ASP A 65 -1.08 -1.10 11.67
CA ASP A 65 -0.92 -0.46 12.99
C ASP A 65 -0.58 -1.50 14.08
N ASP A 66 0.29 -2.46 13.73
CA ASP A 66 0.83 -3.43 14.67
C ASP A 66 2.02 -2.75 15.35
N VAL A 67 1.78 -1.97 16.40
CA VAL A 67 2.87 -1.58 17.31
C VAL A 67 3.38 -2.86 17.95
N PRO A 68 4.61 -3.32 17.69
CA PRO A 68 5.16 -4.42 18.48
C PRO A 68 5.26 -3.87 19.90
N GLN A 69 4.47 -4.41 20.81
CA GLN A 69 4.62 -4.07 22.22
C GLN A 69 6.03 -4.53 22.62
N ALA A 70 6.96 -3.58 22.71
CA ALA A 70 8.31 -3.86 23.18
C ALA A 70 8.15 -4.60 24.51
N ALA A 71 8.64 -5.85 24.57
CA ALA A 71 8.58 -6.62 25.81
C ALA A 71 9.19 -5.75 26.93
N PRO A 72 8.51 -5.62 28.08
CA PRO A 72 9.04 -4.79 29.17
C PRO A 72 10.44 -5.28 29.51
N PRO A 73 11.41 -4.38 29.74
CA PRO A 73 12.76 -4.79 30.09
C PRO A 73 12.69 -5.64 31.35
N THR A 74 13.15 -6.89 31.27
CA THR A 74 13.25 -7.80 32.41
C THR A 74 14.28 -7.24 33.40
N LYS A 75 13.85 -6.34 34.28
CA LYS A 75 14.66 -5.93 35.43
C LYS A 75 14.59 -7.05 36.46
N GLY A 76 15.63 -7.88 36.48
CA GLY A 76 15.95 -8.71 37.64
C GLY A 76 16.16 -7.80 38.85
N GLY A 77 15.32 -7.96 39.87
CA GLY A 77 15.43 -7.17 41.10
C GLY A 77 14.37 -7.57 42.11
N ARG A 78 14.74 -8.45 43.05
CA ARG A 78 13.98 -8.75 44.27
C ARG A 78 13.48 -7.46 44.93
N ARG A 79 12.20 -7.38 45.26
CA ARG A 79 11.75 -6.86 46.56
C ARG A 79 10.33 -7.31 46.91
N ARG A 80 10.21 -7.64 48.19
CA ARG A 80 9.09 -8.17 48.96
C ARG A 80 8.11 -7.03 49.29
N GLY A 81 6.80 -7.24 49.18
CA GLY A 81 5.80 -6.30 49.68
C GLY A 81 4.37 -6.62 49.21
N LYS A 82 3.48 -6.85 50.18
CA LYS A 82 2.09 -7.34 50.08
C LYS A 82 1.11 -6.16 49.98
N THR A 83 0.07 -6.26 49.12
CA THR A 83 -1.35 -5.86 49.33
C THR A 83 -2.15 -6.15 48.03
N PRO A 84 -3.37 -6.75 48.08
CA PRO A 84 -4.18 -7.02 46.89
C PRO A 84 -5.33 -6.02 46.70
N ALA A 85 -5.64 -5.65 45.44
CA ALA A 85 -6.96 -5.32 44.86
C ALA A 85 -6.79 -4.48 43.55
N PRO A 86 -7.81 -4.38 42.67
CA PRO A 86 -8.89 -5.32 42.35
C PRO A 86 -8.73 -5.91 40.94
N ASP A 87 -9.61 -6.85 40.59
CA ASP A 87 -9.77 -7.45 39.27
C ASP A 87 -10.01 -6.39 38.17
N GLY A 88 -8.92 -5.85 37.63
CA GLY A 88 -8.88 -5.41 36.25
C GLY A 88 -8.57 -6.64 35.43
N ALA A 89 -9.59 -7.24 34.80
CA ALA A 89 -9.38 -8.27 33.80
C ALA A 89 -8.26 -7.79 32.87
N ALA A 90 -7.10 -8.44 32.97
CA ALA A 90 -6.05 -8.28 32.00
C ALA A 90 -6.69 -8.68 30.68
N VAL A 91 -7.08 -7.68 29.88
CA VAL A 91 -7.43 -7.89 28.49
C VAL A 91 -6.17 -8.47 27.90
N VAL A 92 -6.16 -9.79 27.75
CA VAL A 92 -5.15 -10.50 26.98
C VAL A 92 -5.21 -9.82 25.61
N PRO A 93 -4.13 -9.12 25.17
CA PRO A 93 -4.16 -8.48 23.87
C PRO A 93 -4.45 -9.59 22.85
N ALA A 94 -5.52 -9.41 22.08
CA ALA A 94 -5.85 -10.31 21.00
C ALA A 94 -4.61 -10.47 20.10
N PRO A 95 -4.37 -11.66 19.51
CA PRO A 95 -3.38 -11.77 18.45
C PRO A 95 -3.64 -10.64 17.46
N GLY A 96 -2.61 -9.86 17.12
CA GLY A 96 -2.73 -8.71 16.22
C GLY A 96 -3.53 -9.12 14.98
N GLU A 97 -4.28 -8.18 14.40
CA GLU A 97 -5.28 -8.48 13.37
C GLU A 97 -4.70 -9.46 12.30
N PRO A 98 -5.47 -10.39 11.76
CA PRO A 98 -4.96 -11.26 10.71
C PRO A 98 -4.51 -10.42 9.50
N MET A 99 -3.39 -10.79 8.88
CA MET A 99 -2.99 -10.22 7.60
C MET A 99 -4.10 -10.52 6.57
N PRO A 100 -4.53 -9.56 5.74
CA PRO A 100 -5.49 -9.86 4.69
C PRO A 100 -4.93 -10.84 3.66
N GLU A 101 -5.83 -11.43 2.89
CA GLU A 101 -5.48 -12.41 1.87
C GLU A 101 -5.12 -11.72 0.54
N LEU A 102 -4.25 -12.34 -0.26
CA LEU A 102 -4.02 -11.91 -1.63
C LEU A 102 -5.32 -12.02 -2.44
N GLY A 103 -5.68 -10.97 -3.16
CA GLY A 103 -6.93 -10.91 -3.92
C GLY A 103 -8.13 -10.40 -3.12
N GLN A 104 -8.01 -10.22 -1.81
CA GLN A 104 -9.10 -9.74 -0.96
C GLN A 104 -9.51 -8.31 -1.33
N LEU A 105 -10.83 -8.06 -1.33
CA LEU A 105 -11.38 -6.72 -1.54
C LEU A 105 -11.27 -5.90 -0.25
N VAL A 106 -10.80 -4.67 -0.39
CA VAL A 106 -10.67 -3.70 0.69
C VAL A 106 -11.22 -2.35 0.27
N HIS A 107 -12.07 -1.78 1.11
CA HIS A 107 -12.51 -0.39 1.04
C HIS A 107 -11.59 0.46 1.91
N CYS A 108 -10.81 1.34 1.27
CA CYS A 108 -9.86 2.21 1.94
C CYS A 108 -10.41 3.63 2.04
N ARG A 109 -10.33 4.23 3.22
CA ARG A 109 -10.66 5.65 3.44
C ARG A 109 -9.52 6.40 4.12
N PHE A 110 -9.17 7.56 3.58
CA PHE A 110 -8.10 8.42 4.11
C PHE A 110 -8.26 9.86 3.64
N GLN A 111 -7.56 10.79 4.29
CA GLN A 111 -7.59 12.21 3.96
C GLN A 111 -6.29 12.65 3.32
N LEU A 112 -6.39 13.44 2.25
CA LEU A 112 -5.24 14.07 1.62
C LEU A 112 -4.86 15.40 2.31
N PRO A 113 -3.55 15.72 2.37
CA PRO A 113 -3.05 16.96 2.96
C PRO A 113 -3.44 18.18 2.11
N GLU A 114 -3.40 19.36 2.74
CA GLU A 114 -3.65 20.69 2.16
C GLU A 114 -5.09 20.94 1.66
N GLN A 115 -5.79 19.93 1.14
CA GLN A 115 -7.10 20.11 0.49
C GLN A 115 -8.29 19.52 1.26
N ALA A 116 -8.06 18.82 2.37
CA ALA A 116 -9.08 18.05 3.09
C ALA A 116 -9.96 17.17 2.17
N CYS A 117 -9.38 16.68 1.06
CA CYS A 117 -10.04 15.76 0.15
C CYS A 117 -10.13 14.40 0.83
N ASP A 118 -11.36 13.98 1.15
CA ASP A 118 -11.67 12.65 1.69
C ASP A 118 -11.70 11.64 0.54
N VAL A 119 -10.71 10.76 0.49
CA VAL A 119 -10.65 9.68 -0.50
C VAL A 119 -11.29 8.43 0.08
N ALA A 120 -12.30 7.91 -0.61
CA ALA A 120 -12.87 6.59 -0.40
C ALA A 120 -12.70 5.78 -1.68
N VAL A 121 -12.00 4.64 -1.61
CA VAL A 121 -11.63 3.87 -2.79
C VAL A 121 -11.63 2.38 -2.51
N ASP A 122 -12.17 1.62 -3.45
CA ASP A 122 -12.12 0.17 -3.45
C ASP A 122 -10.75 -0.29 -3.96
N GLY A 123 -10.25 -1.39 -3.45
CA GLY A 123 -8.97 -1.91 -3.87
C GLY A 123 -8.84 -3.39 -3.62
N ILE A 124 -7.87 -4.00 -4.29
CA ILE A 124 -7.52 -5.39 -4.12
C ILE A 124 -6.14 -5.48 -3.50
N VAL A 125 -6.02 -6.33 -2.49
CA VAL A 125 -4.73 -6.70 -1.92
C VAL A 125 -3.91 -7.44 -2.99
N SER A 126 -2.88 -6.78 -3.50
CA SER A 126 -2.10 -7.27 -4.65
C SER A 126 -0.75 -7.88 -4.28
N TRP A 127 -0.28 -7.63 -3.06
CA TRP A 127 1.00 -8.11 -2.55
C TRP A 127 1.02 -8.05 -1.02
N LEU A 128 1.68 -9.01 -0.35
CA LEU A 128 1.83 -9.05 1.11
C LEU A 128 3.28 -8.87 1.51
N ASN A 129 3.50 -8.10 2.58
CA ASN A 129 4.78 -7.96 3.27
C ASN A 129 4.59 -8.36 4.75
N PRO A 130 4.57 -9.66 5.08
CA PRO A 130 4.22 -10.12 6.43
C PRO A 130 5.26 -9.80 7.50
N ARG A 131 6.51 -9.50 7.11
CA ARG A 131 7.61 -9.24 8.03
C ARG A 131 8.52 -8.17 7.47
N GLN A 132 8.96 -7.28 8.35
CA GLN A 132 10.04 -6.36 8.03
C GLN A 132 11.38 -7.13 8.07
N GLN A 133 12.16 -7.05 6.98
CA GLN A 133 13.46 -7.73 6.89
C GLN A 133 14.56 -6.99 7.66
N HIS A 134 14.58 -5.65 7.59
CA HIS A 134 15.51 -4.80 8.34
C HIS A 134 14.77 -3.66 9.06
N PRO A 135 15.00 -3.42 10.36
CA PRO A 135 14.22 -2.47 11.17
C PRO A 135 14.19 -1.03 10.67
N VAL A 136 15.22 -0.60 9.94
CA VAL A 136 15.45 0.82 9.60
C VAL A 136 15.26 1.10 8.10
N HIS A 137 15.49 0.12 7.21
CA HIS A 137 15.52 0.36 5.76
C HIS A 137 14.53 -0.53 4.99
N SER A 138 13.82 -1.44 5.66
CA SER A 138 12.74 -2.20 5.04
C SER A 138 11.39 -1.62 5.40
N LEU A 139 10.43 -1.78 4.49
CA LEU A 139 9.03 -1.44 4.78
C LEU A 139 8.54 -2.24 6.00
N PRO A 140 7.73 -1.62 6.88
CA PRO A 140 7.11 -2.30 8.02
C PRO A 140 6.19 -3.44 7.53
N PRO A 141 5.71 -4.33 8.42
CA PRO A 141 4.70 -5.31 8.03
C PRO A 141 3.45 -4.62 7.43
N GLY A 142 2.95 -5.15 6.32
CA GLY A 142 1.96 -4.47 5.50
C GLY A 142 1.60 -5.20 4.22
N PHE A 143 0.97 -4.48 3.30
CA PHE A 143 0.54 -5.01 2.01
C PHE A 143 0.36 -3.91 0.97
N GLY A 144 0.42 -4.28 -0.30
CA GLY A 144 0.10 -3.41 -1.42
C GLY A 144 -1.38 -3.50 -1.76
N VAL A 145 -2.03 -2.35 -1.89
CA VAL A 145 -3.40 -2.23 -2.40
C VAL A 145 -3.35 -1.64 -3.79
N ARG A 146 -3.99 -2.30 -4.76
CA ARG A 146 -4.25 -1.76 -6.09
C ARG A 146 -5.66 -1.20 -6.12
N PHE A 147 -5.81 0.07 -6.47
CA PHE A 147 -7.12 0.70 -6.50
C PHE A 147 -7.99 0.18 -7.65
N GLN A 148 -9.31 0.19 -7.43
CA GLN A 148 -10.36 -0.15 -8.38
C GLN A 148 -11.40 0.97 -8.39
N GLY A 149 -11.80 1.39 -9.60
CA GLY A 149 -12.92 2.33 -9.76
C GLY A 149 -12.73 3.66 -9.03
N LEU A 150 -11.50 4.18 -9.02
CA LEU A 150 -11.18 5.45 -8.36
C LEU A 150 -12.03 6.58 -8.97
N SER A 151 -12.75 7.34 -8.14
CA SER A 151 -13.60 8.43 -8.64
C SER A 151 -12.75 9.49 -9.34
N PRO A 152 -13.29 10.23 -10.32
CA PRO A 152 -12.55 11.31 -10.98
C PRO A 152 -11.99 12.32 -9.96
N ASP A 153 -12.79 12.73 -8.98
CA ASP A 153 -12.36 13.67 -7.95
C ASP A 153 -11.20 13.11 -7.10
N ALA A 154 -11.29 11.84 -6.67
CA ALA A 154 -10.21 11.22 -5.92
C ALA A 154 -8.94 11.05 -6.78
N HIS A 155 -9.11 10.82 -8.08
CA HIS A 155 -8.01 10.65 -9.02
C HIS A 155 -7.26 11.96 -9.13
N ASP A 156 -7.98 13.05 -9.37
CA ASP A 156 -7.41 14.38 -9.51
C ASP A 156 -6.74 14.83 -8.20
N CYS A 157 -7.36 14.57 -7.03
CA CYS A 157 -6.72 14.86 -5.75
C CYS A 157 -5.38 14.09 -5.55
N ILE A 158 -5.34 12.79 -5.88
CA ILE A 158 -4.10 11.98 -5.75
C ILE A 158 -3.06 12.38 -6.80
N GLN A 159 -3.49 12.67 -8.02
CA GLN A 159 -2.62 13.11 -9.10
C GLN A 159 -1.95 14.44 -8.74
N GLU A 160 -2.73 15.40 -8.22
CA GLU A 160 -2.19 16.68 -7.77
C GLU A 160 -1.20 16.50 -6.62
N LEU A 161 -1.49 15.63 -5.64
CA LEU A 161 -0.54 15.29 -4.58
C LEU A 161 0.81 14.82 -5.14
N VAL A 162 0.77 13.91 -6.12
CA VAL A 162 1.98 13.36 -6.77
C VAL A 162 2.75 14.46 -7.50
N GLU A 163 2.06 15.28 -8.27
CA GLU A 163 2.66 16.39 -9.03
C GLU A 163 3.28 17.44 -8.12
N GLN A 164 2.58 17.84 -7.06
CA GLN A 164 3.11 18.79 -6.08
C GLN A 164 4.34 18.23 -5.35
N TYR A 165 4.34 16.95 -4.99
CA TYR A 165 5.51 16.33 -4.38
C TYR A 165 6.71 16.37 -5.34
N LEU A 166 6.50 16.06 -6.62
CA LEU A 166 7.54 16.09 -7.63
C LEU A 166 8.06 17.49 -7.93
N ALA A 167 7.19 18.50 -7.92
CA ALA A 167 7.58 19.89 -8.08
C ALA A 167 8.50 20.35 -6.94
N ARG A 168 8.24 19.88 -5.71
CA ARG A 168 9.07 20.15 -4.53
C ARG A 168 10.36 19.30 -4.51
N HIS A 169 10.41 18.18 -5.23
CA HIS A 169 11.54 17.24 -5.25
C HIS A 169 11.95 16.83 -6.68
N PRO A 170 12.60 17.73 -7.45
CA PRO A 170 12.89 17.50 -8.87
C PRO A 170 13.81 16.30 -9.16
N GLY A 171 14.58 15.82 -8.18
CA GLY A 171 15.44 14.63 -8.29
C GLY A 171 14.74 13.29 -8.06
N ALA A 172 13.43 13.27 -7.82
CA ALA A 172 12.66 12.06 -7.52
C ALA A 172 12.03 11.39 -8.77
N ARG A 173 12.24 11.95 -9.96
CA ARG A 173 11.69 11.46 -11.24
C ARG A 173 12.53 10.35 -11.86
#